data_AF-X1MIC1-F1
#
_entry.id   AF-X1MIC1-F1
#
_cell.length_a   1.000
_cell.length_b   1.000
_cell.length_c   1.000
_cell.angle_alpha   90.00
_cell.angle_beta   90.00
_cell.angle_gamma   90.00
#
_symmetry.space_group_name_H-M   'P 1'
#
loop_
_entity.id
_entity.type
_entity.pdbx_description
1 polymer ?
#
loop_
_entity_poly.entity_id
_entity_poly.type
_entity_poly.pdbx_seq_one_letter_code
_entity_poly.pdbx_strand_id
1 'polypeptide(L)' 'YYDVMGAAAYAGVSRPAIDYWIRKGVKDVNGKKIWLPARIVDGETQINEIDFELYLDALGYQDEESGEDESNDSEP' A
#
# COMPACT_ATOMS: atom_id res chain seq x y z
N TYR A 1 8.14 -10.69 1.17
CA TYR A 1 7.02 -10.59 2.13
C TYR A 1 7.41 -9.54 3.15
N TYR A 2 6.49 -8.65 3.50
CA TYR A 2 6.66 -7.71 4.60
C TYR A 2 6.09 -8.26 5.90
N ASP A 3 6.70 -7.90 7.02
CA ASP A 3 6.03 -7.90 8.30
C ASP A 3 5.21 -6.60 8.46
N VAL A 4 4.49 -6.46 9.58
CA VAL A 4 3.64 -5.28 9.81
C VAL A 4 4.47 -3.98 9.86
N MET A 5 5.70 -4.04 10.38
CA MET A 5 6.59 -2.87 10.49
C MET A 5 7.15 -2.46 9.12
N GLY A 6 7.60 -3.42 8.31
CA GLY A 6 8.09 -3.20 6.96
C GLY A 6 6.99 -2.66 6.04
N ALA A 7 5.79 -3.22 6.13
CA ALA A 7 4.64 -2.72 5.36
C ALA A 7 4.27 -1.28 5.76
N ALA A 8 4.31 -0.96 7.06
CA ALA A 8 4.05 0.39 7.55
C ALA A 8 5.10 1.39 7.05
N ALA A 9 6.39 1.01 7.11
CA ALA A 9 7.48 1.85 6.62
C ALA A 9 7.39 2.06 5.10
N TYR A 10 7.10 1.01 4.33
CA TYR A 10 6.94 1.06 2.88
C TYR A 10 5.81 2.01 2.47
N ALA A 11 4.63 1.87 3.07
CA ALA A 11 3.47 2.70 2.74
C ALA A 11 3.48 4.09 3.42
N GLY A 12 4.53 4.43 4.19
CA GLY A 12 4.61 5.70 4.93
C GLY A 12 3.50 5.87 5.98
N VAL A 13 2.94 4.79 6.52
CA VAL A 13 1.85 4.82 7.50
C VAL A 13 2.27 4.27 8.86
N SER A 14 1.41 4.45 9.87
CA SER A 14 1.63 3.87 11.18
C SER A 14 1.32 2.36 11.20
N ARG A 15 2.03 1.59 12.04
CA ARG A 15 1.74 0.17 12.28
C ARG A 15 0.27 -0.13 12.61
N PRO A 16 -0.43 0.67 13.46
CA PRO A 16 -1.86 0.49 13.70
C PRO A 16 -2.74 0.61 12.45
N ALA A 17 -2.31 1.36 11.42
CA ALA A 17 -3.03 1.44 10.16
C ALA A 17 -3.00 0.10 9.43
N ILE A 18 -1.84 -0.56 9.36
CA ILE A 18 -1.69 -1.90 8.79
C ILE A 18 -2.56 -2.91 9.56
N ASP A 19 -2.50 -2.90 10.90
CA ASP A 19 -3.35 -3.77 11.73
C ASP A 19 -4.85 -3.53 11.47
N TYR A 20 -5.25 -2.27 11.24
CA TYR A 20 -6.61 -1.90 10.92
C TYR A 20 -7.01 -2.39 9.51
N TRP A 21 -6.15 -2.23 8.51
CA TRP A 21 -6.39 -2.72 7.14
C TRP A 21 -6.59 -4.23 7.10
N ILE A 22 -5.81 -4.99 7.88
CA ILE A 22 -5.93 -6.44 7.97
C ILE A 22 -7.23 -6.84 8.70
N ARG A 23 -7.54 -6.22 9.85
CA ARG A 23 -8.62 -6.69 10.74
C ARG A 23 -9.99 -6.10 10.44
N LYS A 24 -10.02 -4.84 9.98
CA LYS A 24 -11.25 -4.04 9.85
C LYS A 24 -11.56 -3.68 8.42
N GLY A 25 -10.53 -3.59 7.57
CA GLY A 25 -10.64 -3.16 6.18
C GLY A 25 -11.02 -1.68 6.05
N VAL A 26 -10.80 -1.11 4.88
CA VAL A 26 -11.11 0.29 4.55
C VAL A 26 -11.88 0.35 3.23
N LYS A 27 -12.35 1.54 2.86
CA LYS A 27 -12.96 1.76 1.53
C LYS A 27 -11.86 2.08 0.53
N ASP A 28 -11.91 1.44 -0.63
CA ASP A 28 -11.11 1.78 -1.80
C ASP A 28 -11.59 3.11 -2.43
N VAL A 29 -10.90 3.56 -3.48
CA VAL A 29 -11.26 4.79 -4.22
C VAL A 29 -12.66 4.75 -4.84
N ASN A 30 -13.25 3.57 -5.03
CA ASN A 30 -14.60 3.36 -5.54
C ASN A 30 -15.65 3.24 -4.41
N GLY A 31 -15.24 3.38 -3.14
CA GLY A 31 -16.10 3.24 -1.97
C GLY A 31 -16.40 1.79 -1.55
N LYS A 32 -15.82 0.78 -2.22
CA LYS A 32 -15.95 -0.64 -1.89
C LYS A 32 -15.04 -0.97 -0.72
N LYS A 33 -15.58 -1.74 0.24
CA LYS A 33 -14.79 -2.18 1.39
C LYS A 33 -13.84 -3.33 0.99
N ILE A 34 -12.54 -3.13 1.22
CA ILE A 34 -11.47 -4.10 0.97
C ILE A 34 -10.63 -4.31 2.23
N TRP A 35 -9.94 -5.44 2.30
CA TRP A 35 -9.06 -5.83 3.40
C TRP A 35 -7.68 -6.15 2.85
N LEU A 36 -6.64 -5.82 3.61
CA LEU A 36 -5.27 -6.16 3.24
C LEU A 36 -5.06 -7.67 3.43
N PRO A 37 -4.72 -8.44 2.38
CA PRO A 37 -4.39 -9.85 2.53
C PRO A 37 -3.12 -10.01 3.38
N ALA A 38 -3.22 -10.84 4.41
CA ALA A 38 -2.10 -11.22 5.25
C ALA A 38 -2.26 -12.67 5.71
N ARG A 39 -1.14 -13.35 5.92
CA ARG A 39 -1.10 -14.72 6.48
C ARG A 39 -0.31 -14.73 7.78
N ILE A 40 -0.59 -15.70 8.64
CA ILE A 40 0.20 -15.95 9.85
C ILE A 40 1.04 -17.21 9.61
N VAL A 41 2.35 -17.07 9.74
CA VAL A 41 3.33 -18.18 9.64
C VAL A 41 4.20 -18.12 10.88
N ASP A 42 4.25 -19.21 11.64
CA ASP A 42 5.01 -19.30 12.90
C ASP A 42 4.71 -18.18 13.92
N GLY A 43 3.46 -17.70 13.92
CA GLY A 43 3.00 -16.61 14.80
C GLY A 43 3.31 -15.20 14.28
N GLU A 44 3.98 -15.08 13.13
CA GLU A 44 4.32 -13.82 12.50
C GLU A 44 3.36 -13.49 11.36
N THR A 45 2.89 -12.24 11.33
CA THR A 45 2.09 -11.72 10.21
C THR A 45 3.01 -11.47 9.02
N GLN A 46 2.69 -12.09 7.89
CA GLN A 46 3.36 -11.90 6.62
C GLN A 46 2.39 -11.34 5.59
N ILE A 47 2.81 -10.28 4.91
CA ILE A 47 2.08 -9.60 3.85
C ILE A 47 2.86 -9.84 2.56
N ASN A 48 2.19 -10.35 1.52
CA ASN A 48 2.83 -10.53 0.22
C ASN A 48 3.03 -9.15 -0.44
N GLU A 49 4.18 -8.94 -1.07
CA GLU A 49 4.56 -7.64 -1.65
C GLU A 49 3.60 -7.22 -2.78
N ILE A 50 3.33 -8.14 -3.71
CA ILE A 50 2.45 -7.90 -4.86
C ILE A 50 1.01 -7.61 -4.40
N ASP A 51 0.49 -8.43 -3.47
CA ASP A 51 -0.85 -8.19 -2.91
C ASP A 51 -0.92 -6.85 -2.17
N PHE A 52 0.19 -6.41 -1.56
CA PHE A 52 0.25 -5.14 -0.84
C PHE A 52 0.28 -3.95 -1.78
N GLU A 53 1.09 -3.99 -2.83
CA GLU A 53 1.15 -2.96 -3.87
C GLU A 53 -0.22 -2.79 -4.55
N LEU A 54 -0.86 -3.90 -4.95
CA LEU A 54 -2.21 -3.86 -5.52
C LEU A 54 -3.25 -3.30 -4.54
N TYR A 55 -3.10 -3.59 -3.24
CA TYR A 55 -3.96 -3.03 -2.22
C TYR A 55 -3.74 -1.51 -2.07
N LEU A 56 -2.49 -1.04 -2.10
CA LEU A 56 -2.14 0.37 -2.01
C LEU A 56 -2.64 1.15 -3.24
N ASP A 57 -2.49 0.60 -4.45
CA ASP A 57 -3.06 1.15 -5.68
C ASP A 57 -4.59 1.29 -5.59
N ALA A 58 -5.28 0.27 -5.06
CA ALA A 58 -6.72 0.35 -4.84
C ALA A 58 -7.13 1.45 -3.83
N LEU A 59 -6.23 1.82 -2.92
CA LEU A 59 -6.41 2.95 -2.00
C LEU A 59 -5.97 4.31 -2.59
N GLY A 60 -5.36 4.31 -3.78
CA GLY A 60 -4.87 5.51 -4.46
C GLY A 60 -3.51 6.00 -3.97
N TYR A 61 -2.71 5.13 -3.32
CA TYR A 61 -1.30 5.43 -3.09
C TYR A 61 -0.57 5.31 -4.42
N GLN A 62 0.05 6.39 -4.88
CA GLN A 62 0.93 6.37 -6.05
C GLN A 62 2.37 6.17 -5.56
N ASP A 63 3.12 5.29 -6.23
CA ASP A 63 4.58 5.31 -6.12
C ASP A 63 5.07 6.67 -6.62
N GLU A 64 5.88 7.37 -5.82
CA GLU A 64 6.48 8.66 -6.22
C GLU A 64 7.53 8.50 -7.36
N GLU A 65 7.72 7.29 -7.90
CA GLU A 65 8.63 6.99 -9.01
C GLU A 65 7.96 7.14 -10.39
N SER A 66 7.22 8.23 -10.60
CA SER A 66 6.76 8.66 -11.93
C SER A 66 6.70 10.18 -12.00
N GLY A 67 7.78 10.83 -11.58
CA GLY A 67 8.14 12.16 -12.04
C GLY A 67 9.04 12.06 -13.27
N GLU A 68 8.51 11.56 -14.39
CA GLU A 68 9.08 11.96 -15.67
C GLU A 68 8.68 13.43 -15.85
N ASP A 69 9.61 14.30 -15.49
CA ASP A 69 9.62 15.73 -15.76
C ASP A 69 9.46 15.90 -17.29
N GLU A 70 8.22 16.01 -17.79
CA GLU A 70 7.95 16.56 -19.13
C GLU A 70 8.35 18.03 -19.11
N SER A 71 9.67 18.25 -19.17
CA SER A 71 10.28 19.54 -19.44
C SER A 71 9.67 20.07 -20.74
N ASN A 72 8.84 21.09 -20.58
CA ASN A 72 8.17 21.83 -21.64
C ASN A 72 9.07 21.99 -22.88
N ASP A 73 8.61 21.41 -23.99
CA ASP A 73 8.94 21.88 -25.32
C ASP A 73 8.48 23.34 -25.46
N SER A 74 9.44 24.27 -25.42
CA SER A 74 9.29 25.64 -25.90
C SER A 74 10.69 26.27 -25.98
N GLU A 75 11.42 25.98 -27.06
CA GLU A 75 12.48 26.90 -27.51
C GLU A 75 11.92 27.86 -28.57
N PRO A 76 12.37 29.13 -28.56
CA PRO A 76 11.78 30.26 -29.30
C PRO A 76 12.08 30.31 -30.80
#